data_AF-A0A7C4W3E2-F1
#
_entry.id   AF-A0A7C4W3E2-F1
#
_cell.length_a   1.000
_cell.length_b   1.000
_cell.length_c   1.000
_cell.angle_alpha   90.00
_cell.angle_beta   90.00
_cell.angle_gamma   90.00
#
_symmetry.space_group_name_H-M   'P 1'
#
loop_
_entity.id
_entity.type
_entity.pdbx_description
1 polymer ?
#
loop_
_entity_poly.entity_id
_entity_poly.type
_entity_poly.pdbx_seq_one_letter_code
_entity_poly.pdbx_strand_id
1 'polypeptide(L)'
;MNERCQRCQVLPRVTDEPKQLFCVFPLEVIKEKFKSFLKDHGCEFLDEGEFLGFEVENFKSFIVKLTGSNVFSSVELNDIHCVMLDKNTPLTVSAFKSLKPLNTWTSLVEAEEYLEMLSDGRLTAYFQPVVDVKQHKVVGFEVLARGVGKDGSIVPPGQLFDCARKTDTLFYLDRACREVAVKTAAIKKLNNYLIFIEILGSKTPHFNARIQSRFVN
;
A
#
# COMPACT_ATOMS: atom_id res chain seq x y z
N MET A 1 -23.63 -3.90 -15.53
CA MET A 1 -22.80 -4.80 -14.71
C MET A 1 -21.73 -3.93 -14.08
N ASN A 2 -21.77 -3.65 -12.77
CA ASN A 2 -20.76 -2.80 -12.12
C ASN A 2 -19.42 -3.55 -12.13
N GLU A 3 -18.55 -3.24 -13.09
CA GLU A 3 -17.17 -3.69 -13.07
C GLU A 3 -16.50 -3.11 -11.82
N ARG A 4 -16.28 -3.99 -10.84
CA ARG A 4 -15.61 -3.65 -9.58
C ARG A 4 -14.13 -3.42 -9.88
N CYS A 5 -13.66 -2.19 -9.68
CA CYS A 5 -12.25 -1.86 -9.87
C CYS A 5 -11.38 -2.64 -8.88
N GLN A 6 -10.57 -3.57 -9.39
CA GLN A 6 -9.66 -4.41 -8.60
C GLN A 6 -8.66 -3.60 -7.77
N ARG A 7 -8.23 -2.43 -8.26
CA ARG A 7 -7.28 -1.53 -7.57
C ARG A 7 -7.89 -0.74 -6.41
N CYS A 8 -9.20 -0.50 -6.43
CA CYS A 8 -9.87 0.32 -5.42
C CYS A 8 -10.56 -0.50 -4.32
N GLN A 9 -10.68 -1.82 -4.50
CA GLN A 9 -11.54 -2.66 -3.66
C GLN A 9 -10.80 -3.78 -2.92
N VAL A 10 -9.61 -4.18 -3.38
CA VAL A 10 -8.85 -5.28 -2.78
C VAL A 10 -7.55 -4.72 -2.21
N LEU A 11 -7.30 -5.00 -0.93
CA LEU A 11 -6.00 -4.72 -0.32
C LEU A 11 -5.05 -5.89 -0.60
N PRO A 12 -3.82 -5.63 -1.06
CA PRO A 12 -2.81 -6.67 -1.19
C PRO A 12 -2.45 -7.21 0.20
N ARG A 13 -2.14 -8.51 0.27
CA ARG A 13 -1.68 -9.18 1.48
C ARG A 13 -0.57 -10.16 1.14
N VAL A 14 0.33 -10.36 2.09
CA VAL A 14 1.35 -11.40 2.04
C VAL A 14 1.02 -12.44 3.10
N THR A 15 0.85 -13.69 2.68
CA THR A 15 0.41 -14.81 3.51
C THR A 15 1.54 -15.82 3.70
N ASP A 16 1.57 -16.50 4.85
CA ASP A 16 2.44 -17.66 5.05
C ASP A 16 1.84 -18.86 4.33
N GLU A 17 2.30 -19.06 3.10
CA GLU A 17 1.95 -20.20 2.27
C GLU A 17 3.18 -20.64 1.46
N PRO A 18 3.24 -21.92 1.06
CA PRO A 18 4.32 -22.41 0.22
C PRO A 18 4.30 -21.74 -1.14
N LYS A 19 5.42 -21.13 -1.52
CA LYS A 19 5.59 -20.47 -2.82
C LYS A 19 6.86 -20.95 -3.51
N GLN A 20 6.80 -20.99 -4.83
CA GLN A 20 7.96 -21.15 -5.68
C GLN A 20 8.28 -19.81 -6.33
N LEU A 21 9.54 -19.40 -6.23
CA LEU A 21 10.03 -18.12 -6.72
C LEU A 21 11.05 -18.35 -7.83
N PHE A 22 10.92 -17.54 -8.88
CA PHE A 22 11.90 -17.43 -9.95
C PHE A 22 12.35 -15.98 -10.02
N CYS A 23 13.57 -15.72 -9.58
CA CYS A 23 14.12 -14.37 -9.49
C CYS A 23 15.21 -14.16 -10.54
N VAL A 24 15.18 -13.01 -11.20
CA VAL A 24 16.22 -12.54 -12.12
C VAL A 24 17.04 -11.45 -11.44
N PHE A 25 18.36 -11.53 -11.64
CA PHE A 25 19.33 -10.65 -11.01
C PHE A 25 20.08 -9.88 -12.09
N PRO A 26 20.06 -8.54 -12.08
CA PRO A 26 20.74 -7.75 -13.11
C PRO A 26 22.27 -7.70 -12.93
N LEU A 27 22.78 -8.08 -11.75
CA LEU A 27 24.20 -8.05 -11.42
C LEU A 27 24.59 -9.33 -10.68
N GLU A 28 25.68 -9.97 -11.12
CA GLU A 28 26.18 -11.22 -10.51
C GLU A 28 26.52 -11.04 -9.02
N VAL A 29 27.02 -9.86 -8.62
CA VAL A 29 27.33 -9.56 -7.22
C VAL A 29 26.09 -9.63 -6.33
N ILE A 30 24.94 -9.12 -6.81
CA ILE A 30 23.68 -9.18 -6.07
C ILE A 30 23.20 -10.64 -6.00
N LYS A 31 23.35 -11.38 -7.09
CA LYS A 31 22.98 -12.80 -7.17
C LYS A 31 23.79 -13.65 -6.19
N GLU A 32 25.12 -13.51 -6.13
CA GLU A 32 25.99 -14.24 -5.20
C GLU A 32 25.69 -13.93 -3.73
N LYS A 33 25.38 -12.66 -3.45
CA LYS A 33 24.90 -12.23 -2.13
C LYS A 33 23.57 -12.89 -1.78
N PHE A 34 22.64 -13.00 -2.74
CA PHE A 34 21.38 -13.71 -2.57
C PHE A 34 21.54 -15.22 -2.40
N LYS A 35 22.45 -15.87 -3.15
CA LYS A 35 22.79 -17.29 -2.96
C LYS A 35 23.32 -17.54 -1.54
N SER A 36 24.20 -16.68 -1.04
CA SER A 36 24.73 -16.79 0.33
C SER A 36 23.61 -16.69 1.35
N PHE A 37 22.71 -15.71 1.19
CA PHE A 37 21.52 -15.59 2.02
C PHE A 37 20.63 -16.85 1.98
N LEU A 38 20.37 -17.43 0.81
CA LEU A 38 19.58 -18.66 0.68
C LEU A 38 20.24 -19.85 1.39
N LYS A 39 21.56 -20.02 1.25
CA LYS A 39 22.33 -21.08 1.93
C LYS A 39 22.27 -20.96 3.44
N ASP A 40 22.48 -19.75 3.97
CA ASP A 40 22.44 -19.47 5.40
C ASP A 40 21.07 -19.77 6.02
N HIS A 41 20.00 -19.71 5.21
CA HIS A 41 18.64 -19.99 5.62
C HIS A 41 18.16 -21.41 5.25
N GLY A 42 19.05 -22.26 4.76
CA GLY A 42 18.76 -23.66 4.43
C GLY A 42 17.82 -23.83 3.22
N CYS A 43 17.75 -22.85 2.32
CA CYS A 43 16.96 -22.93 1.11
C CYS A 43 17.77 -23.55 -0.03
N GLU A 44 17.29 -24.64 -0.60
CA GLU A 44 17.81 -25.17 -1.86
C GLU A 44 17.35 -24.27 -3.03
N PHE A 45 18.21 -24.13 -4.04
CA PHE A 45 17.93 -23.33 -5.21
C PHE A 45 18.57 -23.90 -6.48
N LEU A 46 17.91 -23.66 -7.60
CA LEU A 46 18.38 -23.88 -8.95
C LEU A 46 19.06 -22.60 -9.44
N ASP A 47 20.23 -22.74 -10.05
CA ASP A 47 21.05 -21.64 -10.54
C ASP A 47 21.23 -21.77 -12.06
N GLU A 48 20.61 -20.86 -12.82
CA GLU A 48 20.60 -20.89 -14.28
C GLU A 48 20.89 -19.50 -14.85
N GLY A 49 22.12 -19.24 -15.27
CA GLY A 49 22.49 -17.98 -15.93
C GLY A 49 22.25 -16.77 -15.02
N GLU A 50 21.29 -15.92 -15.32
CA GLU A 50 20.93 -14.74 -14.51
C GLU A 50 19.77 -15.01 -13.52
N PHE A 51 19.32 -16.27 -13.44
CA PHE A 51 18.13 -16.66 -12.68
C PHE A 51 18.48 -17.54 -11.47
N LEU A 52 17.71 -17.36 -10.39
CA LEU A 52 17.61 -18.32 -9.30
C LEU A 52 16.16 -18.78 -9.16
N GLY A 53 15.95 -20.09 -9.14
CA GLY A 53 14.66 -20.72 -8.83
C GLY A 53 14.73 -21.38 -7.45
N PHE A 54 13.78 -21.13 -6.56
CA PHE A 54 13.78 -21.73 -5.23
C PHE A 54 12.37 -21.84 -4.66
N GLU A 55 12.21 -22.72 -3.67
CA GLU A 55 10.95 -22.91 -2.95
C GLU A 55 11.07 -22.43 -1.51
N VAL A 56 9.98 -21.86 -1.01
CA VAL A 56 9.85 -21.45 0.39
C VAL A 56 8.54 -21.99 0.95
N GLU A 57 8.60 -22.67 2.09
CA GLU A 57 7.40 -23.22 2.75
C GLU A 57 6.54 -22.13 3.40
N ASN A 58 7.17 -21.05 3.88
CA ASN A 58 6.50 -19.94 4.56
C ASN A 58 6.95 -18.60 3.93
N PHE A 59 6.22 -18.13 2.93
CA PHE A 59 6.62 -16.96 2.15
C PHE A 59 6.71 -15.67 2.97
N LYS A 60 5.70 -15.34 3.78
CA LYS A 60 5.75 -14.14 4.64
C LYS A 60 6.95 -14.19 5.58
N SER A 61 7.16 -15.32 6.25
CA SER A 61 8.31 -15.55 7.13
C SER A 61 9.66 -15.41 6.42
N PHE A 62 9.76 -15.86 5.16
CA PHE A 62 10.94 -15.65 4.33
C PHE A 62 11.20 -14.16 4.05
N ILE A 63 10.16 -13.40 3.67
CA ILE A 63 10.27 -11.97 3.42
C ILE A 63 10.66 -11.20 4.70
N VAL A 64 10.12 -11.58 5.86
CA VAL A 64 10.51 -11.00 7.16
C VAL A 64 11.98 -11.25 7.48
N LYS A 65 12.49 -12.46 7.20
CA LYS A 65 13.92 -12.76 7.37
C LYS A 65 14.79 -11.96 6.41
N LEU A 66 14.35 -11.83 5.16
CA LEU A 66 15.05 -11.06 4.14
C LEU A 66 15.18 -9.58 4.55
N THR A 67 14.08 -8.95 4.98
CA THR A 67 14.10 -7.56 5.45
C THR A 67 14.88 -7.38 6.75
N GLY A 68 14.69 -8.30 7.72
CA GLY A 68 15.36 -8.26 9.01
C GLY A 68 16.87 -8.52 8.96
N SER A 69 17.36 -9.16 7.89
CA SER A 69 18.79 -9.45 7.72
C SER A 69 19.65 -8.20 7.51
N ASN A 70 19.06 -7.09 7.06
CA ASN A 70 19.77 -5.88 6.61
C ASN A 70 20.87 -6.15 5.56
N VAL A 71 20.83 -7.32 4.91
CA VAL A 71 21.80 -7.70 3.89
C VAL A 71 21.56 -6.88 2.63
N PHE A 72 20.30 -6.69 2.22
CA PHE A 72 19.96 -5.98 0.99
C PHE A 72 19.42 -4.58 1.25
N SER A 73 19.87 -3.62 0.44
CA SER A 73 19.29 -2.28 0.37
C SER A 73 17.97 -2.27 -0.40
N SER A 74 17.15 -1.23 -0.22
CA SER A 74 15.91 -1.05 -0.99
C SER A 74 16.15 -0.95 -2.49
N VAL A 75 17.32 -0.44 -2.91
CA VAL A 75 17.73 -0.34 -4.32
C VAL A 75 18.00 -1.72 -4.88
N GLU A 76 18.81 -2.54 -4.19
CA GLU A 76 19.08 -3.92 -4.61
C GLU A 76 17.79 -4.75 -4.71
N LEU A 77 16.89 -4.63 -3.72
CA LEU A 77 15.60 -5.32 -3.73
C LEU A 77 14.65 -4.83 -4.84
N ASN A 78 14.81 -3.59 -5.30
CA ASN A 78 14.04 -3.07 -6.44
C ASN A 78 14.55 -3.62 -7.77
N ASP A 79 15.82 -3.98 -7.84
CA ASP A 79 16.45 -4.49 -9.06
C ASP A 79 16.26 -6.00 -9.23
N ILE A 80 16.12 -6.75 -8.13
CA ILE A 80 15.74 -8.16 -8.16
C ILE A 80 14.27 -8.29 -8.54
N HIS A 81 13.97 -8.88 -9.69
CA HIS A 81 12.58 -9.13 -10.11
C HIS A 81 12.24 -10.59 -9.94
N CYS A 82 11.07 -10.88 -9.37
CA CYS A 82 10.65 -12.26 -9.14
C CYS A 82 9.26 -12.51 -9.74
N VAL A 83 9.09 -13.71 -10.29
CA VAL A 83 7.78 -14.32 -10.50
C VAL A 83 7.53 -15.23 -9.30
N MET A 84 6.34 -15.11 -8.72
CA MET A 84 5.90 -16.00 -7.65
C MET A 84 4.76 -16.87 -8.13
N LEU A 85 4.85 -18.15 -7.84
CA LEU A 85 3.86 -19.16 -8.19
C LEU A 85 3.52 -20.00 -6.96
N ASP A 86 2.34 -20.61 -6.98
CA ASP A 86 1.98 -21.64 -6.00
C ASP A 86 2.86 -22.88 -6.22
N LYS A 87 3.15 -23.62 -5.15
CA LYS A 87 3.98 -24.83 -5.22
C LYS A 87 3.48 -25.80 -6.29
N ASN A 88 4.41 -26.38 -7.06
CA ASN A 88 4.15 -27.28 -8.19
C ASN A 88 3.42 -26.65 -9.40
N THR A 89 3.29 -25.32 -9.47
CA THR A 89 2.75 -24.65 -10.66
C THR A 89 3.86 -24.45 -11.68
N PRO A 90 3.69 -24.92 -12.94
CA PRO A 90 4.72 -24.75 -13.96
C PRO A 90 4.89 -23.29 -14.35
N LEU A 91 6.14 -22.89 -14.58
CA LEU A 91 6.46 -21.58 -15.15
C LEU A 91 5.97 -21.51 -16.60
N THR A 92 5.02 -20.61 -16.88
CA THR A 92 4.45 -20.39 -18.20
C THR A 92 4.62 -18.93 -18.62
N VAL A 93 4.49 -18.63 -19.92
CA VAL A 93 4.65 -17.25 -20.44
C VAL A 93 3.69 -16.26 -19.77
N SER A 94 2.49 -16.71 -19.38
CA SER A 94 1.52 -15.86 -18.67
C SER A 94 1.97 -15.47 -17.26
N ALA A 95 2.86 -16.25 -16.63
CA ALA A 95 3.40 -15.95 -15.31
C ALA A 95 4.23 -14.67 -15.29
N PHE A 96 4.86 -14.29 -16.40
CA PHE A 96 5.61 -13.02 -16.49
C PHE A 96 4.73 -11.78 -16.31
N LYS A 97 3.39 -11.90 -16.41
CA LYS A 97 2.47 -10.80 -16.04
C LYS A 97 2.54 -10.44 -14.55
N SER A 98 2.95 -11.38 -13.70
CA SER A 98 3.13 -11.16 -12.25
C SER A 98 4.57 -10.85 -11.86
N LEU A 99 5.48 -10.68 -12.84
CA LEU A 99 6.85 -10.27 -12.59
C LEU A 99 6.85 -8.91 -11.88
N LYS A 100 7.40 -8.87 -10.68
CA LYS A 100 7.49 -7.66 -9.85
C LYS A 100 8.83 -7.59 -9.15
N PRO A 101 9.31 -6.37 -8.83
CA PRO A 101 10.50 -6.23 -8.02
C PRO A 101 10.26 -6.81 -6.62
N LEU A 102 11.29 -7.44 -6.04
CA LEU A 102 11.23 -8.12 -4.75
C LEU A 102 10.84 -7.16 -3.62
N ASN A 103 11.20 -5.89 -3.77
CA ASN A 103 10.79 -4.81 -2.86
C ASN A 103 9.27 -4.65 -2.71
N THR A 104 8.47 -5.15 -3.66
CA THR A 104 7.01 -5.11 -3.59
C THR A 104 6.52 -5.86 -2.37
N TRP A 105 7.04 -7.07 -2.15
CA TRP A 105 6.61 -7.91 -1.04
C TRP A 105 7.22 -7.49 0.28
N THR A 106 8.48 -7.01 0.28
CA THR A 106 9.08 -6.44 1.48
C THR A 106 8.30 -5.21 1.96
N SER A 107 7.91 -4.33 1.03
CA SER A 107 7.08 -3.15 1.33
C SER A 107 5.71 -3.51 1.91
N LEU A 108 5.10 -4.61 1.44
CA LEU A 108 3.82 -5.09 1.97
C LEU A 108 3.95 -5.63 3.40
N VAL A 109 5.03 -6.36 3.69
CA VAL A 109 5.30 -6.89 5.03
C VAL A 109 5.64 -5.75 6.01
N GLU A 110 6.46 -4.79 5.60
CA GLU A 110 6.79 -3.61 6.41
C GLU A 110 5.57 -2.71 6.69
N ALA A 111 4.62 -2.64 5.75
CA ALA A 111 3.42 -1.84 5.86
C ALA A 111 2.20 -2.62 6.39
N GLU A 112 2.40 -3.76 7.05
CA GLU A 112 1.30 -4.61 7.53
C GLU A 112 0.33 -3.85 8.46
N GLU A 113 0.84 -3.06 9.41
CA GLU A 113 -0.02 -2.28 10.30
C GLU A 113 -0.90 -1.27 9.55
N TYR A 114 -0.36 -0.65 8.50
CA TYR A 114 -1.09 0.27 7.62
C TYR A 114 -2.18 -0.48 6.83
N LEU A 115 -1.87 -1.66 6.28
CA LEU A 115 -2.84 -2.47 5.55
C LEU A 115 -3.97 -2.97 6.46
N GLU A 116 -3.64 -3.37 7.69
CA GLU A 116 -4.63 -3.69 8.72
C GLU A 116 -5.49 -2.47 9.06
N MET A 117 -4.88 -1.29 9.22
CA MET A 117 -5.60 -0.05 9.52
C MET A 117 -6.64 0.28 8.45
N LEU A 118 -6.29 0.11 7.18
CA LEU A 118 -7.24 0.28 6.08
C LEU A 118 -8.32 -0.80 6.08
N SER A 119 -7.95 -2.05 6.30
CA SER A 119 -8.88 -3.18 6.35
C SER A 119 -9.92 -3.02 7.46
N ASP A 120 -9.51 -2.50 8.61
CA ASP A 120 -10.37 -2.30 9.78
C ASP A 120 -11.18 -1.00 9.70
N GLY A 121 -10.94 -0.16 8.68
CA GLY A 121 -11.56 1.16 8.58
C GLY A 121 -11.12 2.13 9.68
N ARG A 122 -9.92 1.96 10.24
CA ARG A 122 -9.34 2.79 11.31
C ARG A 122 -8.80 4.12 10.79
N LEU A 123 -9.64 4.85 10.07
CA LEU A 123 -9.40 6.22 9.64
C LEU A 123 -10.33 7.17 10.40
N THR A 124 -9.88 8.41 10.56
CA THR A 124 -10.67 9.51 11.12
C THR A 124 -10.47 10.78 10.30
N ALA A 125 -11.40 11.72 10.42
CA ALA A 125 -11.40 12.98 9.67
C ALA A 125 -11.41 14.17 10.62
N TYR A 126 -10.40 15.02 10.48
CA TYR A 126 -10.29 16.29 11.19
C TYR A 126 -10.80 17.40 10.28
N PHE A 127 -11.43 18.43 10.85
CA PHE A 127 -12.08 19.50 10.10
C PHE A 127 -11.43 20.83 10.47
N GLN A 128 -10.65 21.40 9.56
CA GLN A 128 -10.03 22.70 9.74
C GLN A 128 -10.95 23.81 9.21
N PRO A 129 -11.36 24.79 10.03
CA PRO A 129 -12.25 25.85 9.58
C PRO A 129 -11.63 26.71 8.48
N VAL A 130 -12.41 27.00 7.45
CA VAL A 130 -12.11 28.01 6.42
C VAL A 130 -12.98 29.23 6.72
N VAL A 131 -12.34 30.39 6.90
CA VAL A 131 -13.00 31.62 7.38
C VAL A 131 -13.02 32.68 6.29
N ASP A 132 -14.17 33.30 6.07
CA ASP A 132 -14.26 34.56 5.32
C ASP A 132 -13.67 35.69 6.17
N VAL A 133 -12.54 36.23 5.73
CA VAL A 133 -11.80 37.27 6.46
C VAL A 133 -12.54 38.61 6.55
N LYS A 134 -13.48 38.91 5.63
CA LYS A 134 -14.26 40.14 5.66
C LYS A 134 -15.46 40.02 6.59
N GLN A 135 -16.11 38.86 6.59
CA GLN A 135 -17.31 38.61 7.39
C GLN A 135 -17.00 38.01 8.76
N HIS A 136 -15.75 37.58 9.00
CA HIS A 136 -15.32 36.83 10.18
C HIS A 136 -16.20 35.62 10.49
N LYS A 137 -16.65 34.92 9.44
CA LYS A 137 -17.53 33.75 9.54
C LYS A 137 -16.90 32.53 8.90
N VAL A 138 -17.15 31.37 9.49
CA VAL A 138 -16.77 30.08 8.90
C VAL A 138 -17.64 29.84 7.67
N VAL A 139 -17.01 29.61 6.51
CA VAL A 139 -17.69 29.30 5.24
C VAL A 139 -17.64 27.82 4.89
N GLY A 140 -16.69 27.09 5.49
CA GLY A 140 -16.45 25.70 5.18
C GLY A 140 -15.39 25.07 6.07
N PHE A 141 -15.08 23.81 5.78
CA PHE A 141 -14.05 23.05 6.45
C PHE A 141 -13.21 22.27 5.45
N GLU A 142 -11.90 22.32 5.62
CA GLU A 142 -10.96 21.41 4.97
C GLU A 142 -10.87 20.11 5.76
N VAL A 143 -11.01 18.99 5.06
CA VAL A 143 -10.98 17.66 5.65
C VAL A 143 -9.59 17.08 5.60
N LEU A 144 -9.10 16.71 6.78
CA LEU A 144 -7.77 16.17 6.99
C LEU A 144 -7.91 14.74 7.50
N ALA A 145 -7.75 13.76 6.60
CA ALA A 145 -7.79 12.35 6.96
C ALA A 145 -6.57 11.95 7.81
N ARG A 146 -6.78 11.09 8.80
CA ARG A 146 -5.77 10.56 9.71
C ARG A 146 -6.00 9.08 9.93
N GLY A 147 -4.92 8.35 10.17
CA GLY A 147 -5.01 6.97 10.62
C GLY A 147 -5.13 6.91 12.14
N VAL A 148 -5.67 5.82 12.65
CA VAL A 148 -5.75 5.55 14.09
C VAL A 148 -5.05 4.22 14.35
N GLY A 149 -3.91 4.28 15.06
CA GLY A 149 -3.16 3.11 15.51
C GLY A 149 -3.98 2.21 16.43
N LYS A 150 -3.52 0.97 16.66
CA LYS A 150 -4.22 0.03 17.57
C LYS A 150 -4.26 0.54 19.01
N ASP A 151 -3.26 1.34 19.40
CA ASP A 151 -3.14 2.02 20.68
C ASP A 151 -3.94 3.34 20.76
N GLY A 152 -4.63 3.73 19.67
CA GLY A 152 -5.35 4.99 19.55
C GLY A 152 -4.48 6.18 19.14
N SER A 153 -3.19 5.98 18.87
CA SER A 153 -2.30 7.03 18.34
C SER A 153 -2.77 7.54 16.98
N ILE A 154 -2.49 8.81 16.70
CA ILE A 154 -2.86 9.44 15.43
C ILE A 154 -1.71 9.28 14.43
N VAL A 155 -2.02 8.65 13.31
CA VAL A 155 -1.08 8.50 12.19
C VAL A 155 -1.27 9.66 11.20
N PRO A 156 -0.22 10.45 10.93
CA PRO A 156 -0.31 11.60 10.05
C PRO A 156 -0.53 11.18 8.58
N PRO A 157 -1.11 12.07 7.75
CA PRO A 157 -1.45 11.75 6.37
C PRO A 157 -0.21 11.45 5.52
N GLY A 158 0.91 12.14 5.78
CA GLY A 158 2.17 11.89 5.06
C GLY A 158 2.59 10.42 5.14
N GLN A 159 2.58 9.85 6.35
CA GLN A 159 2.91 8.45 6.58
C GLN A 159 1.92 7.50 5.87
N LEU A 160 0.60 7.80 5.92
CA LEU A 160 -0.40 7.01 5.19
C LEU A 160 -0.12 6.99 3.69
N PHE A 161 0.16 8.14 3.09
CA PHE A 161 0.41 8.25 1.66
C PHE A 161 1.76 7.65 1.23
N ASP A 162 2.77 7.69 2.10
CA ASP A 162 4.05 7.00 1.87
C ASP A 162 3.85 5.48 1.83
N CYS A 163 3.14 4.92 2.81
CA CYS A 163 2.77 3.50 2.82
C CYS A 163 1.91 3.15 1.59
N ALA A 164 0.95 4.01 1.24
CA ALA A 164 0.07 3.80 0.09
C ALA A 164 0.82 3.72 -1.25
N ARG A 165 1.85 4.56 -1.44
CA ARG A 165 2.74 4.52 -2.61
C ARG A 165 3.51 3.21 -2.68
N LYS A 166 4.15 2.82 -1.57
CA LYS A 166 4.98 1.61 -1.50
C LYS A 166 4.19 0.31 -1.69
N THR A 167 2.91 0.31 -1.34
CA THR A 167 2.05 -0.88 -1.39
C THR A 167 1.09 -0.90 -2.58
N ASP A 168 1.16 0.08 -3.49
CA ASP A 168 0.22 0.27 -4.60
C ASP A 168 -1.26 0.35 -4.14
N THR A 169 -1.51 1.01 -3.01
CA THR A 169 -2.85 1.15 -2.41
C THR A 169 -3.40 2.59 -2.41
N LEU A 170 -2.79 3.51 -3.17
CA LEU A 170 -3.19 4.92 -3.22
C LEU A 170 -4.68 5.12 -3.52
N PHE A 171 -5.22 4.40 -4.50
CA PHE A 171 -6.65 4.51 -4.86
C PHE A 171 -7.57 3.96 -3.78
N TYR A 172 -7.14 2.93 -3.05
CA TYR A 172 -7.88 2.40 -1.92
C TYR A 172 -7.91 3.42 -0.78
N LEU A 173 -6.75 3.97 -0.41
CA LEU A 173 -6.63 4.99 0.62
C LEU A 173 -7.47 6.23 0.28
N ASP A 174 -7.38 6.74 -0.94
CA ASP A 174 -8.16 7.89 -1.41
C ASP A 174 -9.68 7.66 -1.25
N ARG A 175 -10.16 6.49 -1.66
CA ARG A 175 -11.57 6.11 -1.46
C ARG A 175 -11.93 6.11 0.02
N ALA A 176 -11.11 5.46 0.85
CA ALA A 176 -11.36 5.35 2.29
C ALA A 176 -11.36 6.73 2.98
N CYS A 177 -10.46 7.63 2.58
CA CYS A 177 -10.42 9.03 3.03
C CYS A 177 -11.70 9.80 2.69
N ARG A 178 -12.22 9.64 1.46
CA ARG A 178 -13.49 10.27 1.05
C ARG A 178 -14.68 9.72 1.82
N GLU A 179 -14.73 8.41 2.04
CA GLU A 179 -15.80 7.77 2.80
C GLU A 179 -15.82 8.25 4.26
N VAL A 180 -14.66 8.30 4.93
CA VAL A 180 -14.60 8.79 6.31
C VAL A 180 -14.93 10.28 6.39
N ALA A 181 -14.47 11.10 5.45
CA ALA A 181 -14.79 12.52 5.37
C ALA A 181 -16.30 12.77 5.35
N VAL A 182 -17.02 12.10 4.45
CA VAL A 182 -18.48 12.24 4.30
C VAL A 182 -19.21 11.74 5.54
N LYS A 183 -18.85 10.55 6.05
CA LYS A 183 -19.46 9.98 7.25
C LYS A 183 -19.29 10.88 8.48
N THR A 184 -18.07 11.37 8.72
CA THR A 184 -17.79 12.22 9.88
C THR A 184 -18.43 13.61 9.74
N ALA A 185 -18.49 14.17 8.53
CA ALA A 185 -19.18 15.46 8.28
C ALA A 185 -20.68 15.36 8.60
N ALA A 186 -21.33 14.26 8.22
CA ALA A 186 -22.73 13.98 8.54
C ALA A 186 -22.94 13.86 10.06
N ILE A 187 -22.10 13.09 10.75
CA ILE A 187 -22.16 12.94 12.22
C ILE A 187 -21.99 14.29 12.94
N LYS A 188 -21.06 15.13 12.46
CA LYS A 188 -20.82 16.48 13.00
C LYS A 188 -21.86 17.53 12.59
N LYS A 189 -22.89 17.15 11.81
CA LYS A 189 -23.95 18.04 11.32
C LYS A 189 -23.39 19.27 10.57
N LEU A 190 -22.39 19.04 9.73
CA LEU A 190 -21.74 20.10 8.93
C LEU A 190 -22.44 20.34 7.58
N ASN A 191 -23.70 19.92 7.43
CA ASN A 191 -24.48 19.97 6.19
C ASN A 191 -24.75 21.39 5.65
N ASN A 192 -24.55 22.42 6.47
CA ASN A 192 -24.71 23.83 6.07
C ASN A 192 -23.38 24.50 5.66
N TYR A 193 -22.26 23.77 5.69
CA TYR A 193 -20.93 24.28 5.39
C TYR A 193 -20.37 23.63 4.12
N LEU A 194 -19.47 24.34 3.42
CA LEU A 194 -18.70 23.72 2.34
C LEU A 194 -17.69 22.73 2.93
N ILE A 195 -17.61 21.54 2.35
CA ILE A 195 -16.63 20.52 2.74
C ILE A 195 -15.61 20.36 1.62
N PHE A 196 -14.35 20.65 1.91
CA PHE A 196 -13.24 20.51 0.98
C PHE A 196 -12.50 19.20 1.27
N ILE A 197 -12.47 18.29 0.31
CA ILE A 197 -11.80 17.00 0.41
C ILE A 197 -10.70 16.95 -0.66
N GLU A 198 -9.46 16.73 -0.24
CA GLU A 198 -8.35 16.51 -1.17
C GLU A 198 -8.45 15.11 -1.80
N ILE A 199 -8.39 15.05 -3.13
CA ILE A 199 -8.47 13.79 -3.90
C ILE A 199 -7.12 13.56 -4.56
N LEU A 200 -6.53 12.39 -4.35
CA LEU A 200 -5.34 11.97 -5.08
C LEU A 200 -5.71 11.69 -6.54
N GLY A 201 -5.52 12.67 -7.41
CA GLY A 201 -5.84 12.53 -8.83
C GLY A 201 -5.44 13.70 -9.73
N SER A 202 -4.75 14.71 -9.19
CA SER A 202 -4.34 15.83 -10.01
C SER A 202 -2.95 16.28 -9.59
N LYS A 203 -2.01 16.34 -10.53
CA LYS A 203 -0.81 17.19 -10.43
C LYS A 203 -1.22 18.68 -10.46
N THR A 204 -2.18 19.05 -9.62
CA THR A 204 -2.59 20.42 -9.36
C THR A 204 -2.71 20.55 -7.85
N PRO A 205 -1.96 21.47 -7.22
CA PRO A 205 -2.28 21.87 -5.87
C PRO A 205 -3.71 22.46 -5.93
N HIS A 206 -4.62 21.95 -5.12
CA HIS A 206 -6.01 22.42 -4.99
C HIS A 206 -6.99 21.98 -6.11
N PHE A 207 -7.26 20.67 -6.22
CA PHE A 207 -8.55 20.26 -6.80
C PHE A 207 -9.66 20.40 -5.75
N ASN A 208 -10.37 21.52 -5.77
CA ASN A 208 -11.56 21.76 -4.96
C ASN A 208 -12.73 20.92 -5.50
N ALA A 209 -12.89 19.69 -5.00
CA ALA A 209 -14.14 18.97 -5.17
C ALA A 209 -15.22 19.61 -4.28
N ARG A 210 -16.03 20.49 -4.88
CA ARG A 210 -17.21 21.07 -4.23
C ARG A 210 -18.31 20.00 -4.17
N ILE A 211 -18.29 19.14 -3.16
CA ILE A 211 -19.46 18.28 -2.89
C ILE A 211 -20.51 19.16 -2.21
N GLN A 212 -21.35 19.84 -3.01
CA GLN A 212 -22.64 20.33 -2.54
C GLN A 212 -23.59 19.13 -2.45
N SER A 213 -23.45 18.30 -1.42
CA SER A 213 -24.56 17.43 -1.03
C SER A 213 -25.57 18.31 -0.29
N ARG A 214 -26.53 18.90 -1.02
CA ARG A 214 -27.81 19.25 -0.41
C ARG A 214 -28.41 17.92 0.05
N PHE A 215 -28.25 17.60 1.34
CA PHE A 215 -29.10 16.60 1.96
C PHE A 215 -30.50 17.21 2.00
N VAL A 216 -31.27 16.94 0.94
CA VAL A 216 -32.70 17.19 0.91
C VAL A 216 -33.30 16.06 1.75
N ASN A 217 -33.87 16.42 2.90
CA ASN A 217 -34.78 15.54 3.63
C ASN A 217 -36.00 15.23 2.75
#